data_AF-A0A1B0GLN7-F1
#
_entry.id   AF-A0A1B0GLN7-F1
#
_cell.length_a   1.000
_cell.length_b   1.000
_cell.length_c   1.000
_cell.angle_alpha   90.00
_cell.angle_beta   90.00
_cell.angle_gamma   90.00
#
_symmetry.space_group_name_H-M   'P 1'
#
loop_
_entity.id
_entity.type
_entity.pdbx_description
1 polymer ?
#
loop_
_entity_poly.entity_id
_entity_poly.type
_entity_poly.pdbx_seq_one_letter_code
_entity_poly.pdbx_strand_id
1 'polypeptide(L)'
;MEEICESMDDYAKARFKKDGKFTILKFITDEGMNPLVSEVDFVQDGDLNKSLKHYCLEVLEDYELDILKIYMADEPVKDADYKVCTHAANYCDDPAPQEEYTLEEDDEAAREEL
;
A
#
# COMPACT_ATOMS: atom_id res chain seq x y z
N MET A 1 14.58 -6.65 -6.46
CA MET A 1 13.47 -5.82 -5.96
C MET A 1 12.57 -5.41 -7.12
N GLU A 2 13.14 -4.99 -8.25
CA GLU A 2 12.43 -4.64 -9.50
C GLU A 2 11.44 -5.71 -10.01
N GLU A 3 11.66 -7.00 -9.75
CA GLU A 3 10.72 -8.08 -10.09
C GLU A 3 9.31 -7.86 -9.51
N ILE A 4 9.18 -7.13 -8.40
CA ILE A 4 7.85 -6.78 -7.85
C ILE A 4 7.05 -5.92 -8.83
N CYS A 5 7.73 -5.06 -9.59
CA CYS A 5 7.11 -4.19 -10.57
C CYS A 5 6.69 -4.93 -11.84
N GLU A 6 7.20 -6.15 -12.09
CA GLU A 6 6.67 -7.00 -13.16
C GLU A 6 5.23 -7.44 -12.89
N SER A 7 4.87 -7.61 -11.62
CA SER A 7 3.48 -7.93 -11.26
C SER A 7 2.48 -6.86 -11.68
N MET A 8 2.94 -5.61 -11.89
CA MET A 8 2.09 -4.51 -12.34
C MET A 8 1.55 -4.70 -13.76
N ASP A 9 2.15 -5.58 -14.55
CA ASP A 9 1.65 -5.93 -15.89
C ASP A 9 0.26 -6.62 -15.83
N ASP A 10 -0.11 -7.21 -14.69
CA ASP A 10 -1.42 -7.83 -14.45
C ASP A 10 -2.49 -6.83 -13.95
N TYR A 11 -2.09 -5.58 -13.69
CA TYR A 11 -2.96 -4.54 -13.16
C TYR A 11 -3.26 -3.49 -14.23
N ALA A 12 -4.40 -2.82 -14.09
CA ALA A 12 -4.76 -1.68 -14.90
C ALA A 12 -5.32 -0.54 -14.06
N LYS A 13 -5.10 0.67 -14.56
CA LYS A 13 -5.78 1.86 -14.06
C LYS A 13 -7.24 1.80 -14.46
N ALA A 14 -8.12 2.03 -13.51
CA ALA A 14 -9.55 2.06 -13.73
C ALA A 14 -10.20 3.17 -12.91
N ARG A 15 -11.47 3.42 -13.19
CA ARG A 15 -12.30 4.36 -12.46
C ARG A 15 -13.60 3.68 -12.04
N PHE A 16 -13.97 3.78 -10.78
CA PHE A 16 -15.25 3.23 -10.32
C PHE A 16 -16.41 3.97 -10.98
N LYS A 17 -17.39 3.23 -11.52
CA LYS A 17 -18.58 3.80 -12.17
C LYS A 17 -19.46 4.59 -11.20
N LYS A 18 -19.46 4.21 -9.93
CA LYS A 18 -20.35 4.77 -8.90
C LYS A 18 -20.00 6.21 -8.49
N ASP A 19 -18.70 6.52 -8.40
CA ASP A 19 -18.20 7.78 -7.82
C ASP A 19 -17.07 8.41 -8.63
N GLY A 20 -16.61 7.76 -9.70
CA GLY A 20 -15.53 8.25 -10.54
C GLY A 20 -14.17 8.26 -9.85
N LYS A 21 -13.99 7.55 -8.73
CA LYS A 21 -12.68 7.46 -8.06
C LYS A 21 -11.73 6.57 -8.84
N PHE A 22 -10.47 7.00 -8.93
CA PHE A 22 -9.41 6.19 -9.52
C PHE A 22 -9.10 4.98 -8.65
N THR A 23 -8.77 3.88 -9.31
CA THR A 23 -8.32 2.65 -8.66
C THR A 23 -7.33 1.93 -9.56
N ILE A 24 -6.50 1.08 -8.96
CA ILE A 24 -5.70 0.09 -9.66
C ILE A 24 -6.39 -1.26 -9.45
N LEU A 25 -6.63 -2.01 -10.52
CA LEU A 25 -7.38 -3.27 -10.47
C LEU A 25 -6.63 -4.38 -11.20
N LYS A 26 -6.49 -5.54 -10.54
CA LYS A 26 -5.99 -6.77 -11.16
C LYS A 26 -7.11 -7.43 -11.96
N PHE A 27 -6.85 -7.84 -13.20
CA PHE A 27 -7.87 -8.49 -14.03
C PHE A 27 -8.21 -9.92 -13.58
N ILE A 28 -7.18 -10.68 -13.21
CA ILE A 28 -7.28 -12.08 -12.83
C ILE A 28 -6.78 -12.24 -11.39
N THR A 29 -7.67 -12.69 -10.51
CA THR A 29 -7.34 -13.12 -9.16
C THR A 29 -7.12 -14.63 -9.14
N ASP A 30 -6.69 -15.17 -8.00
CA ASP A 30 -6.50 -16.61 -7.84
C ASP A 30 -7.81 -17.40 -7.98
N GLU A 31 -8.95 -16.72 -7.81
CA GLU A 31 -10.30 -17.26 -7.97
C GLU A 31 -10.88 -17.09 -9.40
N GLY A 32 -10.12 -16.49 -10.33
CA GLY A 32 -10.53 -16.27 -11.71
C GLY A 32 -10.68 -14.79 -12.07
N MET A 33 -11.75 -14.43 -12.79
CA MET A 33 -11.97 -13.04 -13.19
C MET A 33 -12.36 -12.18 -11.99
N ASN A 34 -11.71 -11.03 -11.81
CA ASN A 34 -12.02 -10.13 -10.70
C ASN A 34 -13.46 -9.61 -10.80
N PRO A 35 -14.33 -9.83 -9.79
CA PRO A 35 -15.75 -9.45 -9.87
C PRO A 35 -15.96 -7.93 -10.03
N LEU A 36 -15.00 -7.13 -9.54
CA LEU A 36 -15.03 -5.67 -9.61
C LEU A 36 -14.81 -5.12 -11.03
N VAL A 37 -14.40 -5.97 -11.99
CA VAL A 37 -14.25 -5.60 -13.41
C VAL A 37 -15.54 -5.02 -13.97
N SER A 38 -16.70 -5.49 -13.51
CA SER A 38 -18.00 -5.00 -13.96
C SER A 38 -18.34 -3.59 -13.42
N GLU A 39 -17.73 -3.19 -12.31
CA GLU A 39 -18.00 -1.95 -11.58
C GLU A 39 -17.07 -0.79 -11.98
N VAL A 40 -16.08 -1.05 -12.83
CA VAL A 40 -15.07 -0.08 -13.22
C VAL A 40 -15.06 0.19 -14.71
N ASP A 41 -14.62 1.38 -15.09
CA ASP A 41 -14.24 1.75 -16.44
C ASP A 41 -12.71 1.80 -16.52
N PHE A 42 -12.11 0.97 -17.38
CA PHE A 42 -10.67 0.95 -17.56
C PHE A 42 -10.19 2.21 -18.28
N VAL A 43 -9.14 2.81 -17.73
CA VAL A 43 -8.48 3.96 -18.34
C VAL A 43 -7.48 3.41 -19.33
N GLN A 44 -7.72 3.64 -20.62
CA GLN A 44 -6.76 3.29 -21.66
C GLN A 44 -5.59 4.26 -21.57
N ASP A 45 -4.49 3.82 -20.97
CA ASP A 45 -3.21 4.48 -21.20
C ASP A 45 -2.77 4.19 -22.64
N GLY A 46 -2.27 5.21 -23.33
CA GLY A 46 -1.80 5.10 -24.72
C GLY A 46 -0.73 4.05 -24.95
N ASP A 47 -0.13 3.52 -23.87
CA ASP A 47 0.92 2.51 -23.82
C ASP A 47 0.50 1.17 -23.17
N LEU A 48 -0.76 0.74 -23.32
CA LEU A 48 -1.18 -0.64 -22.98
C LEU A 48 -0.82 -1.06 -21.53
N ASN A 49 -1.22 -0.28 -20.52
CA ASN A 49 -0.97 -0.54 -19.09
C ASN A 49 0.49 -0.50 -18.61
N LYS A 50 1.48 -0.18 -19.47
CA LYS A 50 2.89 -0.10 -19.07
C LYS A 50 3.22 1.04 -18.11
N SER A 51 2.37 2.06 -18.06
CA SER A 51 2.55 3.23 -17.19
C SER A 51 2.64 2.85 -15.70
N LEU A 52 1.90 1.83 -15.25
CA LEU A 52 1.94 1.38 -13.86
C LEU A 52 3.28 0.75 -13.50
N LYS A 53 3.82 -0.07 -14.41
CA LYS A 53 5.16 -0.63 -14.25
C LYS A 53 6.22 0.46 -14.19
N HIS A 54 6.13 1.47 -15.07
CA HIS A 54 7.03 2.60 -15.04
C HIS A 54 6.95 3.39 -13.72
N TYR A 55 5.75 3.68 -13.22
CA TYR A 55 5.61 4.34 -11.92
C TYR A 55 6.12 3.49 -10.77
N CYS A 56 5.89 2.17 -10.79
CA CYS A 56 6.44 1.28 -9.77
C CYS A 56 7.97 1.34 -9.76
N LEU A 57 8.60 1.29 -10.93
CA LEU A 57 10.05 1.38 -11.05
C LEU A 57 10.57 2.74 -10.55
N GLU A 58 9.94 3.84 -10.95
CA GLU A 58 10.31 5.19 -10.50
C GLU A 58 10.22 5.33 -8.98
N VAL A 59 9.11 4.89 -8.37
CA VAL A 59 8.93 4.90 -6.91
C VAL A 59 9.97 4.01 -6.23
N LEU A 60 10.24 2.82 -6.77
CA LEU A 60 11.18 1.89 -6.18
C LEU A 60 12.62 2.41 -6.25
N GLU A 61 13.01 3.03 -7.37
CA GLU A 61 14.33 3.62 -7.57
C GLU A 61 14.53 4.85 -6.68
N ASP A 62 13.55 5.76 -6.63
CA ASP A 62 13.65 7.00 -5.85
C ASP A 62 13.69 6.76 -4.34
N TYR A 63 12.96 5.75 -3.85
CA TYR A 63 12.79 5.47 -2.43
C TYR A 63 13.38 4.12 -1.99
N GLU A 64 14.28 3.52 -2.79
CA GLU A 64 14.88 2.20 -2.55
C GLU A 64 15.42 2.08 -1.13
N LEU A 65 16.19 3.08 -0.68
CA LEU A 65 16.84 3.04 0.63
C LEU A 65 15.83 3.09 1.78
N ASP A 66 14.73 3.83 1.64
CA ASP A 66 13.73 3.95 2.69
C ASP A 66 12.85 2.70 2.75
N ILE A 67 12.53 2.12 1.59
CA ILE A 67 11.89 0.81 1.48
C ILE A 67 12.78 -0.28 2.10
N LEU A 68 14.08 -0.31 1.79
CA LEU A 68 15.02 -1.28 2.35
C LEU A 68 15.13 -1.19 3.87
N LYS A 69 15.22 0.02 4.43
CA LYS A 69 15.27 0.20 5.91
C LYS A 69 14.04 -0.40 6.59
N ILE A 70 12.88 -0.26 5.97
CA ILE A 70 11.61 -0.81 6.49
C ILE A 70 11.65 -2.34 6.49
N TYR A 71 12.12 -2.96 5.41
CA TYR A 71 12.18 -4.42 5.29
C TYR A 71 13.39 -5.08 5.98
N MET A 72 14.44 -4.31 6.29
CA MET A 72 15.62 -4.78 7.05
C MET A 72 15.45 -4.64 8.57
N ALA A 73 14.36 -4.05 9.05
CA ALA A 73 14.08 -3.96 10.47
C ALA A 73 13.87 -5.36 11.08
N ASP A 74 14.36 -5.56 12.31
CA ASP A 74 14.24 -6.84 13.03
C ASP A 74 12.77 -7.23 13.32
N GLU A 75 11.89 -6.22 13.39
CA GLU A 75 10.45 -6.38 13.59
C GLU A 75 9.67 -5.79 12.41
N PRO A 76 8.49 -6.36 12.07
CA PRO A 76 7.63 -5.82 11.04
C PRO A 76 7.24 -4.38 11.36
N VAL A 77 7.66 -3.46 10.50
CA VAL A 77 7.32 -2.05 10.64
C VAL A 77 5.83 -1.86 10.38
N LYS A 78 5.09 -1.46 11.43
CA LYS A 78 3.71 -0.98 11.29
C LYS A 78 3.66 0.24 10.36
N ASP A 79 2.61 0.31 9.56
CA ASP A 79 2.30 1.44 8.67
C ASP A 79 3.44 1.77 7.68
N ALA A 80 4.05 0.72 7.12
CA ALA A 80 5.12 0.83 6.13
C ALA A 80 4.71 1.69 4.92
N ASP A 81 3.45 1.55 4.49
CA ASP A 81 2.82 2.35 3.43
C ASP A 81 2.78 3.84 3.79
N TYR A 82 2.40 4.21 5.01
CA TYR A 82 2.44 5.60 5.49
C TYR A 82 3.86 6.16 5.49
N LYS A 83 4.84 5.38 5.97
CA LYS A 83 6.25 5.81 6.05
C LYS A 83 6.85 6.08 4.68
N VAL A 84 6.50 5.28 3.67
CA VAL A 84 6.99 5.48 2.31
C VAL A 84 6.14 6.51 1.57
N CYS A 85 4.83 6.27 1.42
CA CYS A 85 3.98 7.07 0.55
C CYS A 85 3.72 8.48 1.07
N THR A 86 3.47 8.65 2.37
CA THR A 86 3.16 9.95 2.97
C THR A 86 4.43 10.64 3.45
N HIS A 87 5.25 9.98 4.27
CA HIS A 87 6.38 10.63 4.94
C HIS A 87 7.61 10.82 4.05
N ALA A 88 8.06 9.78 3.35
CA ALA A 88 9.23 9.87 2.48
C ALA A 88 8.90 10.53 1.13
N ALA A 89 7.83 10.07 0.47
CA ALA A 89 7.53 10.43 -0.90
C ALA A 89 6.55 11.60 -1.09
N ASN A 90 5.74 11.93 -0.07
CA ASN A 90 4.69 12.96 -0.14
C ASN A 90 3.71 12.74 -1.32
N TYR A 91 3.42 11.48 -1.65
CA TYR A 91 2.43 11.11 -2.67
C TYR A 91 1.03 10.89 -2.10
N CYS A 92 0.96 10.49 -0.83
CA CYS A 92 -0.29 10.26 -0.10
C CYS A 92 -0.54 11.38 0.92
N ASP A 93 -1.80 11.78 1.10
CA ASP A 93 -2.24 12.76 2.11
C ASP A 93 -2.82 12.08 3.36
N ASP A 94 -2.40 10.85 3.65
CA ASP A 94 -2.98 10.07 4.73
C ASP A 94 -2.65 10.67 6.12
N PRO A 95 -3.62 10.68 7.05
CA PRO A 95 -3.35 11.11 8.42
C PRO A 95 -2.35 10.14 9.08
N ALA A 96 -1.57 10.65 10.04
CA ALA A 96 -0.67 9.81 10.81
C ALA A 96 -1.45 8.66 11.49
N PRO A 97 -0.93 7.42 11.46
CA PRO A 97 -1.53 6.29 12.16
C PRO A 97 -1.72 6.65 13.63
N GLN A 98 -2.89 6.34 14.20
CA GLN A 98 -3.11 6.50 15.63
C GLN A 98 -2.39 5.36 16.34
N GLU A 99 -1.48 5.68 17.27
CA GLU A 99 -0.91 4.66 18.15
C GLU A 99 -2.05 4.02 18.95
N GLU A 100 -2.19 2.70 18.82
CA GLU A 100 -3.11 1.92 19.62
C GLU A 100 -2.65 2.05 21.08
N TYR A 101 -3.37 2.83 21.89
CA TYR A 101 -3.11 2.96 23.32
C TYR A 101 -3.24 1.57 23.96
N THR A 102 -2.11 0.90 24.21
CA THR A 102 -2.05 -0.22 25.13
C THR A 102 -2.18 0.38 26.53
N LEU A 103 -3.37 0.25 27.13
CA LEU A 103 -3.50 0.40 28.58
C LEU A 103 -2.60 -0.66 29.21
N GLU A 104 -1.39 -0.29 29.60
CA GLU A 104 -0.57 -1.11 30.48
C GLU A 104 -1.41 -1.34 31.74
N GLU A 105 -1.77 -2.59 32.02
CA GLU A 105 -2.39 -3.01 33.29
C GLU A 105 -1.34 -2.90 34.42
N ASP A 106 -0.86 -1.69 34.67
CA ASP A 106 -0.20 -1.34 35.92
C ASP A 106 -1.30 -0.99 36.93
N ASP A 107 -1.76 -1.99 37.69
CA ASP A 107 -2.22 -1.84 39.08
C ASP A 107 -2.79 -3.17 39.64
N GLU A 108 -1.94 -4.07 40.14
CA GLU A 108 -2.17 -4.70 41.46
C GLU A 108 -0.92 -5.36 42.07
N ALA A 109 0.24 -4.68 42.01
CA ALA A 109 1.37 -4.93 42.92
C ALA A 109 1.19 -4.20 44.28
N ALA A 110 -0.06 -4.00 44.73
CA ALA A 110 -0.41 -3.28 45.97
C ALA A 110 -1.24 -4.15 46.93
N ARG A 111 -0.94 -5.45 47.02
CA ARG A 111 -1.51 -6.35 48.03
C ARG A 111 -0.44 -7.11 48.80
N GLU A 112 0.62 -6.40 49.16
CA GLU A 112 1.54 -6.80 50.22
C GLU A 112 1.59 -5.67 51.27
N GLU A 113 0.45 -5.42 51.93
CA GLU A 113 0.35 -4.79 53.26
C GLU A 113 -1.12 -4.78 53.73
N LEU A 114 -1.61 -5.93 54.24
CA LEU A 114 -2.63 -6.01 55.30
C LEU A 114 -2.68 -7.40 55.94
#